data_AF-A0A2H0VDM0-F1
#
_entry.id   AF-A0A2H0VDM0-F1
#
_cell.length_a   1.000
_cell.length_b   1.000
_cell.length_c   1.000
_cell.angle_alpha   90.00
_cell.angle_beta   90.00
_cell.angle_gamma   90.00
#
_symmetry.space_group_name_H-M   'P 1'
#
loop_
_entity.id
_entity.type
_entity.pdbx_description
1 polymer ?
#
loop_
_entity_poly.entity_id
_entity_poly.type
_entity_poly.pdbx_seq_one_letter_code
_entity_poly.pdbx_strand_id
1 'polypeptide(L)' 'MEDFLKTFPEAREIFIDGTERPIQRQEARQKRKAHYFGKKHRHTGKNLIISDRKNELAF' A
#
# COMPACT_ATOMS: atom_id res chain seq x y z
N MET A 1 -8.40 7.11 -23.75
CA MET A 1 -8.31 5.84 -22.99
C MET A 1 -7.75 4.71 -23.84
N GLU A 2 -8.18 4.55 -25.09
CA GLU A 2 -7.66 3.51 -25.99
C GLU A 2 -6.17 3.67 -26.33
N ASP A 3 -5.71 4.89 -26.60
CA ASP A 3 -4.28 5.13 -26.87
C ASP A 3 -3.41 4.82 -25.65
N PHE A 4 -3.86 5.17 -24.45
CA PHE A 4 -3.17 4.86 -23.20
C PHE A 4 -3.02 3.36 -22.96
N LEU A 5 -4.09 2.57 -23.20
CA LEU A 5 -4.05 1.12 -23.06
C LEU A 5 -3.32 0.42 -24.23
N LYS A 6 -3.10 1.11 -25.36
CA LYS A 6 -2.21 0.65 -26.44
C LYS A 6 -0.75 0.88 -26.07
N THR A 7 -0.43 2.04 -25.49
CA THR A 7 0.93 2.40 -25.08
C THR A 7 1.38 1.62 -23.85
N PHE A 8 0.47 1.33 -22.92
CA PHE A 8 0.73 0.58 -21.68
C PHE A 8 -0.22 -0.63 -21.59
N PRO A 9 0.02 -1.70 -22.36
CA PRO A 9 -0.82 -2.89 -22.33
C PRO A 9 -0.83 -3.57 -20.96
N GLU A 10 0.24 -3.46 -20.16
CA GLU A 10 0.30 -3.92 -18.77
C GLU A 10 -0.71 -3.24 -17.84
N ALA A 11 -1.13 -2.00 -18.13
CA ALA A 11 -2.11 -1.28 -17.32
C ALA A 11 -3.54 -1.86 -17.43
N ARG A 12 -3.77 -2.84 -18.31
CA ARG A 12 -5.06 -3.55 -18.41
C ARG A 12 -5.34 -4.48 -17.24
N GLU A 13 -4.29 -4.99 -16.59
CA GLU A 13 -4.41 -5.93 -15.48
C GLU A 13 -3.53 -5.45 -14.32
N ILE A 14 -4.14 -4.59 -13.50
CA ILE A 14 -3.54 -4.02 -12.30
C ILE A 14 -4.24 -4.62 -11.08
N PHE A 15 -3.45 -5.12 -10.14
CA PHE A 15 -3.88 -5.55 -8.83
C PHE A 15 -3.61 -4.44 -7.83
N ILE A 16 -4.58 -4.16 -6.97
CA ILE A 16 -4.47 -3.18 -5.90
C ILE A 16 -4.74 -3.92 -4.58
N ASP A 17 -3.72 -4.02 -3.73
CA ASP A 17 -3.85 -4.64 -2.42
C ASP A 17 -3.57 -3.65 -1.28
N GLY A 18 -4.39 -3.75 -0.24
CA GLY A 18 -4.30 -2.94 0.96
C GLY A 18 -3.50 -3.66 2.03
N THR A 19 -2.23 -3.29 2.18
CA THR A 19 -1.33 -3.90 3.17
C THR A 19 -1.10 -2.99 4.38
N GLU A 20 -0.53 -3.57 5.44
CA GLU A 20 -0.12 -2.81 6.62
C GLU A 20 1.39 -2.89 6.78
N ARG A 21 2.06 -1.73 6.77
CA ARG A 21 3.51 -1.64 6.95
C ARG A 21 3.84 -1.23 8.38
N PRO A 22 4.76 -1.91 9.08
CA PRO A 22 5.28 -1.44 10.35
C PRO A 22 5.91 -0.06 10.21
N ILE A 23 5.59 0.85 11.13
CA ILE A 23 6.18 2.20 11.15
C ILE A 23 6.89 2.43 12.49
N GLN A 24 7.82 3.38 12.48
CA GLN A 24 8.45 3.84 13.72
C GLN A 24 7.37 4.39 14.67
N ARG A 25 7.50 4.05 15.95
CA ARG A 25 6.63 4.58 16.99
C ARG A 25 6.78 6.11 17.04
N GLN A 26 5.68 6.81 16.82
CA GLN A 26 5.65 8.26 16.91
C GLN A 26 5.65 8.73 18.37
N GLU A 27 6.37 9.82 18.63
CA GLU A 27 6.52 10.42 19.97
C GLU A 27 5.18 10.96 20.51
N ALA A 28 4.44 11.69 19.65
CA ALA A 28 3.17 12.29 20.00
C ALA A 28 2.12 11.22 20.39
N ARG A 29 1.65 11.28 21.64
CA ARG A 29 0.72 10.27 22.22
C ARG A 29 -0.55 10.07 21.41
N GLN A 30 -1.12 11.13 20.85
CA GLN A 30 -2.33 11.06 20.03
C GLN A 30 -2.09 10.25 18.75
N LYS A 31 -1.01 10.59 18.02
CA LYS A 31 -0.70 9.91 16.76
C LYS A 31 -0.24 8.45 16.98
N ARG A 32 0.45 8.19 18.10
CA ARG A 32 0.81 6.83 18.54
C ARG A 32 -0.41 5.92 18.69
N LYS A 33 -1.49 6.41 19.32
CA LYS A 33 -2.74 5.64 19.45
C LYS A 33 -3.39 5.39 18.09
N ALA A 34 -3.41 6.39 17.22
CA ALA A 34 -4.02 6.28 15.90
C ALA A 34 -3.38 5.20 15.00
N HIS A 35 -2.08 4.94 15.17
CA HIS A 35 -1.35 3.97 14.37
C HIS A 35 -1.14 2.63 15.10
N TYR A 36 -1.68 2.45 16.31
CA TYR A 36 -1.51 1.21 17.05
C TYR A 36 -2.49 0.14 16.57
N PHE A 37 -1.95 -0.97 16.05
CA PHE A 37 -2.74 -2.10 15.59
C PHE A 37 -2.81 -3.16 16.68
N GLY A 38 -3.98 -3.29 17.32
CA GLY A 38 -4.18 -4.14 18.49
C GLY A 38 -3.88 -5.62 18.24
N LYS A 39 -4.38 -6.20 17.14
CA LYS A 39 -4.24 -7.65 16.86
C LYS A 39 -2.79 -8.10 16.57
N LYS A 40 -1.92 -7.21 16.08
CA LYS A 40 -0.49 -7.49 15.83
C LYS A 40 0.43 -6.87 16.90
N HIS A 41 -0.13 -6.16 17.89
CA HIS A 41 0.61 -5.47 18.96
C HIS A 41 1.74 -4.55 18.46
N ARG A 42 1.54 -3.85 17.34
CA ARG A 42 2.57 -3.01 16.69
C ARG A 42 1.97 -1.74 16.11
N HIS A 43 2.82 -0.73 15.88
CA HIS A 43 2.43 0.46 15.13
C HIS A 43 2.52 0.18 13.62
N THR A 44 1.41 0.34 12.91
CA THR A 44 1.35 0.12 11.46
C THR A 44 0.71 1.32 10.74
N GLY A 45 1.17 1.55 9.51
CA GLY A 45 0.53 2.43 8.55
C GLY A 45 -0.16 1.63 7.46
N LYS A 46 -1.21 2.18 6.87
CA LYS A 46 -1.83 1.62 5.66
C LYS A 46 -0.90 1.86 4.47
N ASN A 47 -0.73 0.83 3.65
CA ASN A 47 0.10 0.87 2.46
C ASN A 47 -0.71 0.32 1.29
N LEU A 48 -0.73 1.04 0.18
CA LEU A 48 -1.36 0.57 -1.05
C LEU A 48 -0.26 -0.05 -1.91
N ILE A 49 -0.42 -1.31 -2.30
CA ILE A 49 0.48 -1.95 -3.24
C ILE A 49 -0.25 -2.06 -4.56
N ILE A 50 0.37 -1.53 -5.61
CA ILE A 50 -0.11 -1.66 -6.98
C ILE A 50 0.86 -2.60 -7.69
N SER A 51 0.35 -3.68 -8.26
CA SER A 51 1.17 -4.64 -9.00
C SER A 51 0.54 -5.03 -10.32
N ASP A 52 1.38 -5.36 -11.29
CA ASP A 52 0.96 -5.95 -12.56
C ASP A 52 1.04 -7.49 -12.51
N ARG A 53 0.72 -8.16 -13.62
CA ARG A 53 0.86 -9.63 -13.75
C ARG A 53 2.30 -10.15 -13.59
N LYS A 54 3.32 -9.30 -13.73
CA LYS A 54 4.72 -9.68 -13.56
C LYS A 54 5.17 -9.55 -12.10
N ASN A 55 4.27 -9.16 -11.19
CA ASN A 55 4.55 -8.84 -9.79
C ASN A 55 5.53 -7.66 -9.64
N GLU A 56 5.59 -6.75 -10.61
CA GLU A 56 6.36 -5.52 -10.47
C GLU A 56 5.63 -4.61 -9.48
N LEU A 57 6.29 -4.32 -8.35
CA LEU A 57 5.73 -3.51 -7.26
C LEU A 57 5.89 -2.03 -7.59
N ALA A 58 4.78 -1.32 -7.79
CA ALA A 58 4.74 0.13 -7.75
C ALA A 58 4.40 0.58 -6.31
N PHE A 59 5.27 1.38 -5.71
CA PHE A 59 5.18 1.87 -4.32
C PHE A 59 4.56 3.28 -4.24
#